data_AF-Q9I7A4-F1
#
_entry.id   AF-Q9I7A4-F1
#
_cell.length_a   1.000
_cell.length_b   1.000
_cell.length_c   1.000
_cell.angle_alpha   90.00
_cell.angle_beta   90.00
_cell.angle_gamma   90.00
#
_symmetry.space_group_name_H-M   'P 1'
#
loop_
_entity.id
_entity.type
_entity.pdbx_description
1 polymer ?
#
loop_
_entity_poly.entity_id
_entity_poly.type
_entity_poly.pdbx_seq_one_letter_code
_entity_poly.pdbx_strand_id
1 'polypeptide(L)'
;MKTFARLAAGLCICAIASQANAWSQPTHKNIVKDALAFMNSSYATEEMRQAYRFYVSAAGSEAQAGEILGQAAFDVDDFKDTRLGGWWVGYEHAPLWGAASGIVNYTSYWHFLNLARDGDSHGNPHGGYDYRYHKVDGGIADVDWYAMVYLYNRELKREDFDTTEAHYRQGTRSDWQEHYGDFQTAAFQPIDNLATYWFEQFRAAPSLQTIGYALHATGDVAQPHHVWITSANGHSSWEGWVDDHYASEKLNDPAAVANLVGRYDPSKSIRDLLTQTGQVAYARPEPLYDTSYETRLRVAKELIPESIALTVTVLTKGANSFDAPTAL
;
A
#
# COMPACT_ATOMS: atom_id res chain seq x y z
N MET A 1 32.78 13.41 18.75
CA MET A 1 33.16 11.98 18.72
C MET A 1 31.98 11.05 18.99
N LYS A 2 31.16 11.27 20.04
CA LYS A 2 30.01 10.39 20.36
C LYS A 2 28.88 10.39 19.32
N THR A 3 28.66 11.49 18.59
CA THR A 3 27.63 11.61 17.54
C THR A 3 28.02 10.89 16.25
N PHE A 4 29.27 11.03 15.81
CA PHE A 4 29.78 10.31 14.63
C PHE A 4 29.77 8.78 14.80
N ALA A 5 30.10 8.28 16.00
CA ALA A 5 30.03 6.86 16.29
C ALA A 5 28.59 6.31 16.22
N ARG A 6 27.58 7.11 16.58
CA ARG A 6 26.16 6.73 16.47
C ARG A 6 25.68 6.74 15.02
N LEU A 7 26.09 7.71 14.21
CA LEU A 7 25.77 7.75 12.78
C LEU A 7 26.36 6.53 12.04
N ALA A 8 27.62 6.20 12.32
CA ALA A 8 28.30 5.04 11.73
C ALA A 8 27.71 3.69 12.20
N ALA A 9 27.27 3.60 13.46
CA ALA A 9 26.59 2.40 13.97
C ALA A 9 25.22 2.18 13.31
N GLY A 10 24.47 3.24 12.99
CA GLY A 10 23.25 3.12 12.18
C GLY A 10 23.56 2.63 10.75
N LEU A 11 24.58 3.20 10.12
CA LEU A 11 25.03 2.86 8.75
C LEU A 11 25.42 1.39 8.56
N CYS A 12 26.20 0.81 9.48
CA CYS A 12 26.61 -0.58 9.37
C CYS A 12 25.47 -1.58 9.63
N ILE A 13 24.43 -1.19 10.36
CA ILE A 13 23.30 -2.07 10.65
C ILE A 13 22.23 -1.98 9.55
N CYS A 14 22.05 -0.83 8.89
CA CYS A 14 21.16 -0.73 7.72
C CYS A 14 21.55 -1.67 6.57
N ALA A 15 22.84 -2.02 6.41
CA ALA A 15 23.27 -3.01 5.42
C ALA A 15 22.91 -4.47 5.81
N ILE A 16 22.59 -4.72 7.08
CA ILE A 16 22.17 -6.03 7.61
C ILE A 16 20.63 -6.10 7.70
N ALA A 17 19.93 -4.97 7.60
CA ALA A 17 18.49 -4.93 7.45
C ALA A 17 18.15 -5.55 6.09
N SER A 18 17.68 -6.80 6.13
CA SER A 18 17.11 -7.51 4.99
C SER A 18 16.10 -6.62 4.27
N GLN A 19 16.22 -6.56 2.94
CA GLN A 19 15.43 -5.76 1.99
C GLN A 19 13.98 -5.57 2.45
N ALA A 20 13.61 -4.36 2.87
CA ALA A 20 12.25 -4.02 3.27
C ALA A 20 11.48 -3.48 2.06
N ASN A 21 11.06 -4.38 1.18
CA ASN A 21 10.00 -4.05 0.24
C ASN A 21 8.69 -4.33 0.97
N ALA A 22 7.74 -3.38 0.99
CA ALA A 22 6.29 -3.63 1.15
C ALA A 22 5.85 -4.82 0.26
N TRP A 23 4.64 -5.41 0.41
CA TRP A 23 4.14 -6.61 -0.31
C TRP A 23 5.01 -6.83 -1.52
N SER A 24 5.92 -7.82 -1.49
CA SER A 24 7.04 -7.79 -2.45
C SER A 24 6.46 -7.42 -3.80
N GLN A 25 6.99 -6.39 -4.47
CA GLN A 25 6.32 -5.81 -5.64
C GLN A 25 5.72 -6.87 -6.62
N PRO A 26 6.34 -8.07 -6.81
CA PRO A 26 5.70 -9.22 -7.47
C PRO A 26 4.32 -9.64 -6.95
N THR A 27 4.08 -9.64 -5.65
CA THR A 27 2.81 -10.00 -5.03
C THR A 27 1.68 -9.05 -5.40
N HIS A 28 1.91 -7.72 -5.41
CA HIS A 28 0.91 -6.76 -5.94
C HIS A 28 0.50 -7.11 -7.36
N LYS A 29 1.49 -7.40 -8.22
CA LYS A 29 1.25 -7.81 -9.61
C LYS A 29 0.47 -9.12 -9.70
N ASN A 30 0.78 -10.11 -8.86
CA ASN A 30 0.10 -11.40 -8.83
C ASN A 30 -1.36 -11.27 -8.40
N ILE A 31 -1.64 -10.51 -7.34
CA ILE A 31 -3.01 -10.25 -6.86
C ILE A 31 -3.87 -9.64 -7.97
N VAL A 32 -3.35 -8.66 -8.72
CA VAL A 32 -4.08 -8.03 -9.83
C VAL A 32 -4.35 -9.01 -10.97
N LYS A 33 -3.37 -9.85 -11.31
CA LYS A 33 -3.54 -10.89 -12.34
C LYS A 33 -4.57 -11.93 -11.93
N ASP A 34 -4.54 -12.37 -10.67
CA ASP A 34 -5.49 -13.33 -10.13
C ASP A 34 -6.90 -12.75 -10.04
N ALA A 35 -7.05 -11.44 -9.75
CA ALA A 35 -8.32 -10.75 -9.78
C ALA A 35 -8.93 -10.73 -11.19
N LEU A 36 -8.14 -10.40 -12.23
CA LEU A 36 -8.61 -10.46 -13.61
C LEU A 36 -9.02 -11.88 -14.03
N ALA A 37 -8.21 -12.88 -13.68
CA ALA A 37 -8.52 -14.28 -13.96
C ALA A 37 -9.82 -14.72 -13.24
N PHE A 38 -10.02 -14.30 -11.99
CA PHE A 38 -11.24 -14.55 -11.24
C PHE A 38 -12.47 -13.95 -11.94
N MET A 39 -12.36 -12.73 -12.46
CA MET A 39 -13.46 -12.03 -13.17
C MET A 39 -13.85 -12.70 -14.50
N ASN A 40 -13.03 -13.60 -15.03
CA ASN A 40 -13.33 -14.44 -16.21
C ASN A 40 -13.68 -15.90 -15.85
N SER A 41 -13.73 -16.24 -14.55
CA SER A 41 -13.93 -17.61 -14.09
C SER A 41 -15.41 -18.03 -14.06
N SER A 42 -15.67 -19.30 -13.71
CA SER A 42 -17.02 -19.79 -13.44
C SER A 42 -17.67 -19.17 -12.20
N TYR A 43 -16.89 -18.56 -11.30
CA TYR A 43 -17.39 -17.88 -10.11
C TYR A 43 -17.83 -16.44 -10.39
N ALA A 44 -17.43 -15.86 -11.53
CA ALA A 44 -17.72 -14.48 -11.87
C ALA A 44 -19.23 -14.24 -12.06
N THR A 45 -19.73 -13.12 -11.52
CA THR A 45 -21.04 -12.58 -11.90
C THR A 45 -20.98 -12.00 -13.32
N GLU A 46 -22.13 -11.70 -13.92
CA GLU A 46 -22.12 -11.06 -15.24
C GLU A 46 -21.50 -9.65 -15.21
N GLU A 47 -21.69 -8.93 -14.12
CA GLU A 47 -21.07 -7.62 -13.88
C GLU A 47 -19.53 -7.71 -13.84
N MET A 48 -18.98 -8.70 -13.12
CA MET A 48 -17.54 -8.97 -13.12
C MET A 48 -17.03 -9.32 -14.51
N ARG A 49 -17.77 -10.14 -15.28
CA ARG A 49 -17.40 -10.47 -16.66
C ARG A 49 -17.43 -9.26 -17.58
N GLN A 50 -18.37 -8.34 -17.37
CA GLN A 50 -18.44 -7.08 -18.11
C GLN A 50 -17.21 -6.20 -17.81
N ALA A 51 -16.86 -6.05 -16.54
CA ALA A 51 -15.67 -5.33 -16.14
C ALA A 51 -14.39 -6.00 -16.69
N TYR A 52 -14.30 -7.33 -16.67
CA TYR A 52 -13.21 -8.07 -17.30
C TYR A 52 -13.11 -7.73 -18.80
N ARG A 53 -14.23 -7.77 -19.53
CA ARG A 53 -14.25 -7.40 -20.97
C ARG A 53 -13.82 -5.96 -21.21
N PHE A 54 -14.19 -5.03 -20.33
CA PHE A 54 -13.77 -3.61 -20.41
C PHE A 54 -12.23 -3.50 -20.39
N TYR A 55 -11.58 -4.10 -19.39
CA TYR A 55 -10.11 -4.03 -19.25
C TYR A 55 -9.37 -4.83 -20.33
N VAL A 56 -9.84 -6.04 -20.64
CA VAL A 56 -9.20 -6.90 -21.64
C VAL A 56 -9.33 -6.33 -23.05
N SER A 57 -10.47 -5.72 -23.39
CA SER A 57 -10.63 -5.08 -24.70
C SER A 57 -9.74 -3.84 -24.83
N ALA A 58 -9.57 -3.06 -23.76
CA ALA A 58 -8.66 -1.93 -23.74
C ALA A 58 -7.19 -2.34 -23.90
N ALA A 59 -6.79 -3.47 -23.33
CA ALA A 59 -5.43 -4.00 -23.44
C ALA A 59 -5.17 -4.80 -24.73
N GLY A 60 -6.22 -5.39 -25.33
CA GLY A 60 -6.15 -6.31 -26.46
C GLY A 60 -6.06 -7.80 -26.08
N SER A 61 -5.70 -8.14 -24.84
CA SER A 61 -5.74 -9.52 -24.32
C SER A 61 -5.71 -9.56 -22.78
N GLU A 62 -6.09 -10.69 -22.18
CA GLU A 62 -6.01 -10.90 -20.72
C GLU A 62 -4.57 -10.78 -20.22
N ALA A 63 -3.63 -11.40 -20.92
CA ALA A 63 -2.21 -11.35 -20.57
C ALA A 63 -1.67 -9.92 -20.55
N GLN A 64 -2.05 -9.11 -21.55
CA GLN A 64 -1.63 -7.71 -21.63
C GLN A 64 -2.33 -6.83 -20.60
N ALA A 65 -3.61 -7.08 -20.31
CA ALA A 65 -4.33 -6.37 -19.26
C ALA A 65 -3.69 -6.63 -17.89
N GLY A 66 -3.44 -7.90 -17.56
CA GLY A 66 -2.80 -8.29 -16.31
C GLY A 66 -1.37 -7.78 -16.18
N GLU A 67 -0.62 -7.71 -17.28
CA GLU A 67 0.72 -7.12 -17.27
C GLU A 67 0.68 -5.62 -16.99
N ILE A 68 -0.16 -4.84 -17.69
CA ILE A 68 -0.21 -3.38 -17.51
C ILE A 68 -0.79 -3.01 -16.14
N LEU A 69 -1.91 -3.62 -15.75
CA LEU A 69 -2.57 -3.35 -14.47
C LEU A 69 -1.67 -3.78 -13.29
N GLY A 70 -1.11 -4.98 -13.38
CA GLY A 70 -0.24 -5.51 -12.33
C GLY A 70 1.09 -4.77 -12.24
N GLN A 71 1.69 -4.35 -13.37
CA GLN A 71 2.90 -3.53 -13.35
C GLN A 71 2.63 -2.14 -12.78
N ALA A 72 1.49 -1.53 -13.08
CA ALA A 72 1.14 -0.26 -12.46
C ALA A 72 1.00 -0.40 -10.93
N ALA A 73 0.36 -1.45 -10.42
CA ALA A 73 0.29 -1.71 -8.98
C ALA A 73 1.67 -1.98 -8.35
N PHE A 74 2.56 -2.66 -9.08
CA PHE A 74 3.96 -2.90 -8.71
C PHE A 74 4.75 -1.59 -8.60
N ASP A 75 4.54 -0.66 -9.53
CA ASP A 75 5.36 0.55 -9.68
C ASP A 75 5.14 1.59 -8.57
N VAL A 76 4.03 1.51 -7.82
CA VAL A 76 3.69 2.50 -6.77
C VAL A 76 4.76 2.53 -5.66
N ASP A 77 5.33 1.38 -5.31
CA ASP A 77 6.44 1.28 -4.35
C ASP A 77 7.72 2.00 -4.81
N ASP A 78 7.88 2.19 -6.12
CA ASP A 78 9.04 2.82 -6.74
C ASP A 78 8.80 4.27 -7.14
N PHE A 79 7.65 4.85 -6.78
CA PHE A 79 7.38 6.25 -7.04
C PHE A 79 8.48 7.14 -6.44
N LYS A 80 8.94 8.09 -7.26
CA LYS A 80 9.91 9.12 -6.89
C LYS A 80 9.20 10.45 -6.68
N ASP A 81 8.14 10.41 -5.89
CA ASP A 81 7.21 11.51 -5.65
C ASP A 81 7.38 12.13 -4.25
N THR A 82 8.22 11.51 -3.42
CA THR A 82 8.38 11.86 -2.01
C THR A 82 9.84 12.04 -1.68
N ARG A 83 10.21 13.22 -1.16
CA ARG A 83 11.56 13.51 -0.71
C ARG A 83 11.57 14.06 0.71
N LEU A 84 12.41 13.47 1.55
CA LEU A 84 12.66 13.93 2.90
C LEU A 84 14.06 14.51 3.00
N GLY A 85 14.20 15.61 3.72
CA GLY A 85 15.45 16.35 3.72
C GLY A 85 15.44 17.59 4.57
N GLY A 86 16.41 18.47 4.32
CA GLY A 86 16.48 19.77 4.94
C GLY A 86 17.64 20.57 4.36
N TRP A 87 17.66 21.87 4.63
CA TRP A 87 18.66 22.80 4.07
C TRP A 87 20.13 22.37 4.30
N TRP A 88 20.40 21.56 5.33
CA TRP A 88 21.73 21.13 5.75
C TRP A 88 22.19 19.79 5.15
N VAL A 89 21.29 18.96 4.62
CA VAL A 89 21.59 17.62 4.06
C VAL A 89 21.12 17.43 2.62
N GLY A 90 20.25 18.33 2.13
CA GLY A 90 19.54 18.16 0.87
C GLY A 90 18.30 17.29 1.03
N TYR A 91 17.61 17.04 -0.09
CA TYR A 91 16.42 16.19 -0.13
C TYR A 91 16.68 14.97 -1.00
N GLU A 92 16.26 13.80 -0.53
CA GLU A 92 16.45 12.50 -1.18
C GLU A 92 15.16 11.67 -1.12
N HIS A 93 15.02 10.69 -2.02
CA HIS A 93 13.86 9.78 -2.08
C HIS A 93 14.01 8.54 -1.19
N ALA A 94 15.24 8.22 -0.83
CA ALA A 94 15.59 7.04 -0.05
C ALA A 94 16.88 7.33 0.71
N PRO A 95 17.14 6.64 1.84
CA PRO A 95 18.33 6.90 2.65
C PRO A 95 19.62 6.75 1.85
N LEU A 96 20.65 7.46 2.32
CA LEU A 96 22.01 7.38 1.80
C LEU A 96 22.10 7.76 0.32
N TRP A 97 21.48 8.87 -0.06
CA TRP A 97 21.45 9.37 -1.44
C TRP A 97 20.90 8.34 -2.43
N GLY A 98 19.90 7.58 -1.98
CA GLY A 98 19.28 6.51 -2.77
C GLY A 98 20.03 5.17 -2.76
N ALA A 99 21.19 5.06 -2.12
CA ALA A 99 21.91 3.77 -2.04
C ALA A 99 21.11 2.70 -1.28
N ALA A 100 20.20 3.11 -0.40
CA ALA A 100 19.27 2.23 0.29
C ALA A 100 17.88 2.16 -0.37
N SER A 101 17.72 2.56 -1.64
CA SER A 101 16.39 2.53 -2.29
C SER A 101 15.83 1.12 -2.42
N GLY A 102 16.69 0.10 -2.54
CA GLY A 102 16.27 -1.31 -2.46
C GLY A 102 15.97 -1.80 -1.04
N ILE A 103 15.99 -0.90 -0.06
CA ILE A 103 15.68 -1.18 1.35
C ILE A 103 14.52 -0.31 1.84
N VAL A 104 14.48 0.98 1.52
CA VAL A 104 13.39 1.91 1.89
C VAL A 104 13.28 3.00 0.83
N ASN A 105 12.09 3.18 0.24
CA ASN A 105 11.71 4.35 -0.54
C ASN A 105 10.71 5.19 0.26
N TYR A 106 10.91 6.50 0.40
CA TYR A 106 10.07 7.36 1.24
C TYR A 106 8.63 7.49 0.76
N THR A 107 8.31 7.11 -0.50
CA THR A 107 6.92 6.97 -0.94
C THR A 107 6.13 6.00 -0.06
N SER A 108 6.79 4.99 0.53
CA SER A 108 6.12 3.98 1.35
C SER A 108 5.40 4.58 2.57
N TYR A 109 5.76 5.79 3.03
CA TYR A 109 5.04 6.45 4.12
C TYR A 109 3.57 6.80 3.77
N TRP A 110 3.20 6.82 2.48
CA TRP A 110 1.81 6.97 2.03
C TRP A 110 1.02 5.66 2.01
N HIS A 111 1.66 4.52 2.30
CA HIS A 111 1.11 3.18 2.08
C HIS A 111 0.42 2.61 3.32
N PHE A 112 0.07 3.45 4.29
CA PHE A 112 -0.41 3.01 5.59
C PHE A 112 -1.85 3.48 5.87
N LEU A 113 -2.58 2.71 6.68
CA LEU A 113 -3.93 3.06 7.18
C LEU A 113 -4.01 2.79 8.68
N ASN A 114 -4.00 3.83 9.51
CA ASN A 114 -3.89 3.72 10.96
C ASN A 114 -5.22 3.34 11.61
N LEU A 115 -5.50 2.04 11.66
CA LEU A 115 -6.69 1.50 12.32
C LEU A 115 -6.53 1.36 13.84
N ALA A 116 -5.37 1.72 14.40
CA ALA A 116 -5.14 1.70 15.84
C ALA A 116 -5.68 2.94 16.57
N ARG A 117 -6.33 3.85 15.84
CA ARG A 117 -6.95 5.08 16.34
C ARG A 117 -8.13 5.51 15.48
N ASP A 118 -9.02 6.26 16.10
CA ASP A 118 -10.03 7.05 15.41
C ASP A 118 -9.51 8.47 15.19
N GLY A 119 -9.70 8.98 13.99
CA GLY A 119 -9.29 10.31 13.57
C GLY A 119 -7.80 10.46 13.31
N ASP A 120 -7.44 11.51 12.57
CA ASP A 120 -6.07 12.01 12.45
C ASP A 120 -6.01 13.54 12.54
N SER A 121 -4.80 14.11 12.44
CA SER A 121 -4.58 15.55 12.46
C SER A 121 -5.07 16.27 11.18
N HIS A 122 -5.40 15.53 10.13
CA HIS A 122 -5.90 16.06 8.87
C HIS A 122 -7.44 16.15 8.84
N GLY A 123 -8.12 15.44 9.74
CA GLY A 123 -9.58 15.29 9.77
C GLY A 123 -10.09 14.08 8.99
N ASN A 124 -9.22 13.12 8.64
CA ASN A 124 -9.63 11.81 8.14
C ASN A 124 -10.19 10.95 9.29
N PRO A 125 -11.06 9.96 9.00
CA PRO A 125 -11.48 8.96 9.99
C PRO A 125 -10.33 8.09 10.52
N HIS A 126 -9.28 7.88 9.72
CA HIS A 126 -8.04 7.17 10.08
C HIS A 126 -6.86 7.87 9.39
N GLY A 127 -5.70 7.90 10.04
CA GLY A 127 -4.48 8.53 9.50
C GLY A 127 -3.60 7.58 8.71
N GLY A 128 -2.51 8.08 8.10
CA GLY A 128 -1.47 7.25 7.49
C GLY A 128 -0.34 6.93 8.45
N TYR A 129 0.88 6.84 7.92
CA TYR A 129 2.08 6.66 8.72
C TYR A 129 2.30 7.87 9.64
N ASP A 130 2.58 7.59 10.91
CA ASP A 130 2.96 8.60 11.90
C ASP A 130 3.82 7.92 12.96
N TYR A 131 5.10 8.26 12.98
CA TYR A 131 6.07 7.64 13.88
C TYR A 131 5.68 7.80 15.36
N ARG A 132 4.94 8.84 15.76
CA ARG A 132 4.50 9.00 17.16
C ARG A 132 3.56 7.90 17.61
N TYR A 133 2.99 7.18 16.64
CA TYR A 133 1.87 6.28 16.81
C TYR A 133 2.14 4.87 16.29
N HIS A 134 3.38 4.56 15.89
CA HIS A 134 3.81 3.19 15.67
C HIS A 134 3.60 2.38 16.96
N LYS A 135 2.97 1.21 16.85
CA LYS A 135 2.43 0.47 18.00
C LYS A 135 3.34 -0.63 18.54
N VAL A 136 4.41 -0.97 17.82
CA VAL A 136 5.21 -2.14 18.12
C VAL A 136 6.68 -1.71 18.16
N ASP A 137 7.24 -1.60 19.37
CA ASP A 137 8.67 -1.36 19.58
C ASP A 137 9.44 -2.51 18.93
N GLY A 138 10.18 -2.23 17.85
CA GLY A 138 10.92 -3.26 17.14
C GLY A 138 12.12 -3.75 17.92
N GLY A 139 12.59 -4.96 17.58
CA GLY A 139 13.87 -5.49 18.08
C GLY A 139 15.09 -4.69 17.60
N ILE A 140 16.29 -5.28 17.70
CA ILE A 140 17.56 -4.64 17.30
C ILE A 140 17.68 -4.29 15.79
N ALA A 141 16.63 -4.51 15.00
CA ALA A 141 16.50 -4.19 13.58
C ALA A 141 15.29 -3.29 13.29
N ASP A 142 14.86 -2.48 14.26
CA ASP A 142 13.72 -1.57 14.13
C ASP A 142 14.01 -0.46 13.10
N VAL A 143 13.55 -0.68 11.86
CA VAL A 143 13.71 0.27 10.76
C VAL A 143 12.93 1.57 11.00
N ASP A 144 11.83 1.54 11.77
CA ASP A 144 11.10 2.77 12.13
C ASP A 144 11.97 3.60 13.10
N TRP A 145 12.61 2.96 14.07
CA TRP A 145 13.58 3.63 14.93
C TRP A 145 14.78 4.18 14.15
N TYR A 146 15.34 3.39 13.22
CA TYR A 146 16.43 3.86 12.37
C TYR A 146 16.02 5.02 11.49
N ALA A 147 14.81 4.98 10.92
CA ALA A 147 14.24 6.07 10.16
C ALA A 147 14.10 7.32 11.02
N MET A 148 13.56 7.21 12.24
CA MET A 148 13.47 8.33 13.18
C MET A 148 14.84 8.96 13.47
N VAL A 149 15.87 8.15 13.71
CA VAL A 149 17.22 8.66 13.98
C VAL A 149 17.85 9.28 12.74
N TYR A 150 17.68 8.65 11.58
CA TYR A 150 18.29 9.09 10.32
C TYR A 150 17.62 10.34 9.72
N LEU A 151 16.31 10.42 9.88
CA LEU A 151 15.44 11.51 9.43
C LEU A 151 15.23 12.55 10.54
N TYR A 152 16.07 12.55 11.57
CA TYR A 152 16.00 13.55 12.64
C TYR A 152 16.11 14.97 12.07
N ASN A 153 15.14 15.84 12.41
CA ASN A 153 15.07 17.22 11.92
C ASN A 153 15.11 17.32 10.38
N ARG A 154 14.44 16.38 9.71
CA ARG A 154 14.15 16.41 8.28
C ARG A 154 12.66 16.62 8.06
N GLU A 155 12.32 17.31 6.99
CA GLU A 155 10.97 17.69 6.60
C GLU A 155 10.61 17.10 5.23
N LEU A 156 9.31 17.05 4.92
CA LEU A 156 8.86 16.80 3.55
C LEU A 156 9.26 17.98 2.69
N LYS A 157 9.87 17.72 1.54
CA LYS A 157 10.21 18.77 0.60
C LYS A 157 8.96 19.55 0.21
N ARG A 158 9.05 20.89 0.24
CA ARG A 158 7.89 21.77 0.01
C ARG A 158 7.20 21.48 -1.32
N GLU A 159 7.97 21.22 -2.36
CA GLU A 159 7.44 20.89 -3.69
C GLU A 159 6.64 19.58 -3.70
N ASP A 160 6.99 18.59 -2.87
CA ASP A 160 6.25 17.32 -2.77
C ASP A 160 4.99 17.47 -1.90
N PHE A 161 4.99 18.43 -0.97
CA PHE A 161 3.77 18.84 -0.28
C PHE A 161 2.77 19.52 -1.23
N ASP A 162 3.27 20.41 -2.09
CA ASP A 162 2.43 21.15 -3.03
C ASP A 162 2.00 20.29 -4.26
N THR A 163 2.52 19.06 -4.40
CA THR A 163 2.11 18.10 -5.45
C THR A 163 1.57 16.78 -4.87
N THR A 164 2.43 15.87 -4.43
CA THR A 164 2.11 14.51 -3.95
C THR A 164 1.15 14.54 -2.77
N GLU A 165 1.49 15.29 -1.71
CA GLU A 165 0.59 15.41 -0.56
C GLU A 165 -0.72 16.10 -0.93
N ALA A 166 -0.67 17.13 -1.77
CA ALA A 166 -1.87 17.80 -2.27
C ALA A 166 -2.79 16.86 -3.04
N HIS A 167 -2.23 15.89 -3.79
CA HIS A 167 -2.99 14.81 -4.43
C HIS A 167 -3.56 13.83 -3.41
N TYR A 168 -2.88 13.51 -2.32
CA TYR A 168 -3.38 12.59 -1.29
C TYR A 168 -4.19 13.28 -0.19
N ARG A 169 -4.37 14.61 -0.24
CA ARG A 169 -5.22 15.39 0.66
C ARG A 169 -6.66 15.44 0.14
N GLN A 170 -7.34 14.29 0.21
CA GLN A 170 -8.68 14.11 -0.35
C GLN A 170 -9.77 14.66 0.58
N GLY A 171 -10.11 15.94 0.40
CA GLY A 171 -11.20 16.61 1.15
C GLY A 171 -10.86 16.96 2.61
N THR A 172 -9.59 16.86 2.99
CA THR A 172 -9.07 17.11 4.34
C THR A 172 -8.13 18.31 4.39
N ARG A 173 -7.68 18.70 5.59
CA ARG A 173 -6.68 19.76 5.74
C ARG A 173 -5.28 19.19 5.86
N SER A 174 -4.30 20.00 5.47
CA SER A 174 -2.92 19.84 5.89
C SER A 174 -2.27 21.19 6.03
N ASP A 175 -1.32 21.28 6.95
CA ASP A 175 -0.37 22.37 7.01
C ASP A 175 1.03 21.78 6.94
N TRP A 176 1.86 22.34 6.05
CA TRP A 176 3.20 21.82 5.80
C TRP A 176 4.08 21.88 7.05
N GLN A 177 4.04 22.99 7.78
CA GLN A 177 4.88 23.18 8.96
C GLN A 177 4.39 22.30 10.11
N GLU A 178 3.08 22.25 10.33
CA GLU A 178 2.41 21.48 11.39
C GLU A 178 2.60 19.97 11.20
N HIS A 179 2.42 19.46 9.98
CA HIS A 179 2.31 18.03 9.70
C HIS A 179 3.54 17.43 9.02
N TYR A 180 4.43 18.24 8.46
CA TYR A 180 5.56 17.74 7.67
C TYR A 180 6.87 18.51 7.87
N GLY A 181 6.90 19.52 8.75
CA GLY A 181 8.10 20.30 9.06
C GLY A 181 9.13 19.54 9.91
N ASP A 182 8.75 18.39 10.47
CA ASP A 182 9.62 17.47 11.19
C ASP A 182 9.09 16.04 11.07
N PHE A 183 9.91 15.13 10.54
CA PHE A 183 9.59 13.71 10.39
C PHE A 183 9.20 13.06 11.72
N GLN A 184 9.76 13.50 12.85
CA GLN A 184 9.44 12.94 14.17
C GLN A 184 7.98 13.18 14.56
N THR A 185 7.35 14.19 13.97
CA THR A 185 5.94 14.53 14.20
C THR A 185 5.12 14.46 12.93
N ALA A 186 5.67 13.90 11.85
CA ALA A 186 5.00 13.88 10.57
C ALA A 186 3.77 12.98 10.60
N ALA A 187 2.66 13.49 10.09
CA ALA A 187 1.43 12.74 9.90
C ALA A 187 1.17 12.62 8.40
N PHE A 188 1.35 11.42 7.84
CA PHE A 188 1.10 11.18 6.42
C PHE A 188 -0.40 10.96 6.18
N GLN A 189 -0.88 11.36 5.01
CA GLN A 189 -2.22 11.02 4.54
C GLN A 189 -2.35 9.49 4.42
N PRO A 190 -3.53 8.91 4.73
CA PRO A 190 -3.75 7.48 4.63
C PRO A 190 -3.77 6.97 3.18
N ILE A 191 -3.45 5.68 3.00
CA ILE A 191 -3.40 5.01 1.69
C ILE A 191 -4.76 5.00 0.96
N ASP A 192 -5.87 5.07 1.69
CA ASP A 192 -7.19 5.17 1.08
C ASP A 192 -7.40 6.48 0.32
N ASN A 193 -6.69 7.55 0.69
CA ASN A 193 -6.64 8.78 -0.09
C ASN A 193 -5.78 8.65 -1.35
N LEU A 194 -4.65 7.92 -1.30
CA LEU A 194 -3.85 7.58 -2.48
C LEU A 194 -4.70 6.80 -3.49
N ALA A 195 -5.40 5.77 -3.02
CA ALA A 195 -6.29 4.96 -3.85
C ALA A 195 -7.42 5.80 -4.45
N THR A 196 -8.03 6.69 -3.65
CA THR A 196 -9.09 7.59 -4.10
C THR A 196 -8.59 8.53 -5.18
N TYR A 197 -7.42 9.16 -5.00
CA TYR A 197 -6.83 10.06 -6.00
C TYR A 197 -6.63 9.35 -7.34
N TRP A 198 -5.94 8.20 -7.35
CA TRP A 198 -5.65 7.48 -8.59
C TRP A 198 -6.91 6.90 -9.25
N PHE A 199 -7.90 6.47 -8.46
CA PHE A 199 -9.20 6.06 -8.98
C PHE A 199 -9.94 7.22 -9.66
N GLU A 200 -9.90 8.43 -9.10
CA GLU A 200 -10.48 9.61 -9.74
C GLU A 200 -9.69 10.06 -10.98
N GLN A 201 -8.36 9.93 -10.99
CA GLN A 201 -7.57 10.13 -12.22
C GLN A 201 -8.00 9.17 -13.33
N PHE A 202 -8.25 7.90 -13.00
CA PHE A 202 -8.80 6.92 -13.94
C PHE A 202 -10.20 7.31 -14.43
N ARG A 203 -11.09 7.76 -13.55
CA ARG A 203 -12.43 8.22 -13.94
C ARG A 203 -12.40 9.42 -14.88
N ALA A 204 -11.48 10.35 -14.64
CA ALA A 204 -11.33 11.55 -15.46
C ALA A 204 -10.70 11.25 -16.84
N ALA A 205 -9.69 10.39 -16.87
CA ALA A 205 -8.96 9.99 -18.08
C ALA A 205 -8.62 8.49 -18.01
N PRO A 206 -9.48 7.61 -18.58
CA PRO A 206 -9.35 6.18 -18.41
C PRO A 206 -8.05 5.63 -19.00
N SER A 207 -7.23 5.02 -18.14
CA SER A 207 -6.06 4.25 -18.53
C SER A 207 -5.89 3.07 -17.61
N LEU A 208 -5.37 1.95 -18.12
CA LEU A 208 -5.06 0.79 -17.29
C LEU A 208 -4.02 1.12 -16.21
N GLN A 209 -3.13 2.08 -16.48
CA GLN A 209 -2.09 2.49 -15.55
C GLN A 209 -2.67 3.23 -14.33
N THR A 210 -3.55 4.22 -14.54
CA THR A 210 -4.12 5.01 -13.44
C THR A 210 -5.01 4.17 -12.52
N ILE A 211 -5.83 3.26 -13.05
CA ILE A 211 -6.56 2.32 -12.18
C ILE A 211 -5.60 1.36 -11.49
N GLY A 212 -4.56 0.86 -12.17
CA GLY A 212 -3.56 -0.02 -11.59
C GLY A 212 -2.84 0.60 -10.38
N TYR A 213 -2.55 1.89 -10.41
CA TYR A 213 -2.01 2.61 -9.24
C TYR A 213 -2.97 2.58 -8.04
N ALA A 214 -4.28 2.67 -8.27
CA ALA A 214 -5.26 2.50 -7.18
C ALA A 214 -5.32 1.06 -6.65
N LEU A 215 -5.00 0.05 -7.49
CA LEU A 215 -5.03 -1.36 -7.08
C LEU A 215 -3.88 -1.73 -6.13
N HIS A 216 -2.77 -1.00 -6.14
CA HIS A 216 -1.69 -1.17 -5.16
C HIS A 216 -2.24 -1.20 -3.72
N ALA A 217 -3.10 -0.22 -3.40
CA ALA A 217 -3.70 -0.10 -2.07
C ALA A 217 -4.58 -1.29 -1.68
N THR A 218 -5.12 -2.05 -2.63
CA THR A 218 -5.91 -3.26 -2.34
C THR A 218 -5.06 -4.41 -1.82
N GLY A 219 -3.75 -4.40 -2.14
CA GLY A 219 -2.74 -5.26 -1.53
C GLY A 219 -2.44 -4.84 -0.11
N ASP A 220 -2.00 -3.59 0.06
CA ASP A 220 -1.44 -3.11 1.33
C ASP A 220 -2.43 -3.09 2.47
N VAL A 221 -3.68 -2.66 2.24
CA VAL A 221 -4.69 -2.67 3.33
C VAL A 221 -5.03 -4.08 3.79
N ALA A 222 -4.72 -5.11 3.00
CA ALA A 222 -4.86 -6.50 3.41
C ALA A 222 -3.66 -7.01 4.21
N GLN A 223 -2.65 -6.19 4.52
CA GLN A 223 -1.51 -6.59 5.33
C GLN A 223 -1.57 -6.04 6.74
N PRO A 224 -1.18 -6.85 7.76
CA PRO A 224 -1.19 -6.40 9.14
C PRO A 224 -0.29 -5.17 9.38
N HIS A 225 0.93 -5.13 8.83
CA HIS A 225 1.87 -4.06 9.16
C HIS A 225 1.47 -2.69 8.59
N HIS A 226 0.79 -2.64 7.44
CA HIS A 226 0.26 -1.39 6.88
C HIS A 226 -0.91 -0.82 7.68
N VAL A 227 -1.67 -1.68 8.36
CA VAL A 227 -2.79 -1.23 9.21
C VAL A 227 -2.42 -1.02 10.69
N TRP A 228 -1.29 -1.61 11.11
CA TRP A 228 -0.69 -1.42 12.44
C TRP A 228 0.41 -0.36 12.49
N ILE A 229 0.71 0.29 11.35
CA ILE A 229 1.68 1.39 11.23
C ILE A 229 3.07 0.98 11.71
N THR A 230 3.63 -0.04 11.06
CA THR A 230 4.99 -0.49 11.35
C THR A 230 5.71 -0.84 10.05
N SER A 231 6.86 -0.21 9.81
CA SER A 231 7.83 -0.69 8.80
C SER A 231 8.73 -1.76 9.41
N ALA A 232 8.75 -1.88 10.74
CA ALA A 232 9.43 -2.93 11.50
C ALA A 232 8.51 -4.16 11.73
N ASN A 233 8.89 -5.02 12.69
CA ASN A 233 8.06 -6.10 13.24
C ASN A 233 7.61 -7.10 12.18
N GLY A 234 8.59 -7.74 11.56
CA GLY A 234 8.33 -8.80 10.63
C GLY A 234 7.83 -8.34 9.26
N HIS A 235 7.62 -7.05 9.00
CA HIS A 235 7.17 -6.48 7.71
C HIS A 235 7.82 -7.19 6.50
N SER A 236 9.12 -6.96 6.27
CA SER A 236 9.84 -7.58 5.15
C SER A 236 9.90 -9.10 5.21
N SER A 237 9.93 -9.65 6.43
CA SER A 237 10.00 -11.11 6.63
C SER A 237 8.69 -11.79 6.28
N TRP A 238 7.57 -11.16 6.58
CA TRP A 238 6.23 -11.62 6.27
C TRP A 238 6.00 -11.57 4.77
N GLU A 239 6.36 -10.45 4.13
CA GLU A 239 6.18 -10.29 2.69
C GLU A 239 7.06 -11.22 1.89
N GLY A 240 8.34 -11.35 2.25
CA GLY A 240 9.22 -12.33 1.63
C GLY A 240 8.69 -13.75 1.80
N TRP A 241 8.13 -14.08 2.97
CA TRP A 241 7.51 -15.39 3.17
C TRP A 241 6.30 -15.60 2.28
N VAL A 242 5.42 -14.60 2.13
CA VAL A 242 4.26 -14.77 1.28
C VAL A 242 4.67 -14.89 -0.19
N ASP A 243 5.62 -14.09 -0.67
CA ASP A 243 6.13 -14.21 -2.05
C ASP A 243 6.69 -15.61 -2.33
N ASP A 244 7.55 -16.11 -1.43
CA ASP A 244 8.13 -17.46 -1.51
C ASP A 244 7.08 -18.58 -1.53
N HIS A 245 5.91 -18.34 -0.91
CA HIS A 245 4.87 -19.34 -0.71
C HIS A 245 3.59 -19.11 -1.54
N TYR A 246 3.50 -18.01 -2.29
CA TYR A 246 2.26 -17.59 -2.96
C TYR A 246 1.70 -18.68 -3.87
N ALA A 247 2.57 -19.20 -4.75
CA ALA A 247 2.21 -20.24 -5.71
C ALA A 247 2.20 -21.64 -5.10
N SER A 248 3.17 -21.96 -4.22
CA SER A 248 3.29 -23.30 -3.64
C SER A 248 2.14 -23.61 -2.68
N GLU A 249 1.66 -22.62 -1.93
CA GLU A 249 0.53 -22.73 -1.01
C GLU A 249 -0.82 -22.40 -1.64
N LYS A 250 -0.83 -22.02 -2.92
CA LYS A 250 -2.03 -21.65 -3.69
C LYS A 250 -2.87 -20.60 -2.96
N LEU A 251 -2.21 -19.53 -2.53
CA LEU A 251 -2.87 -18.48 -1.75
C LEU A 251 -3.97 -17.75 -2.55
N ASN A 252 -3.89 -17.82 -3.87
CA ASN A 252 -4.88 -17.32 -4.82
C ASN A 252 -6.06 -18.27 -5.10
N ASP A 253 -6.46 -19.12 -4.14
CA ASP A 253 -7.56 -20.08 -4.33
C ASP A 253 -8.87 -19.37 -4.76
N PRO A 254 -9.37 -19.60 -6.00
CA PRO A 254 -10.58 -18.94 -6.48
C PRO A 254 -11.83 -19.31 -5.69
N ALA A 255 -11.88 -20.48 -5.04
CA ALA A 255 -13.00 -20.83 -4.17
C ALA A 255 -13.01 -19.97 -2.89
N ALA A 256 -11.83 -19.66 -2.34
CA ALA A 256 -11.70 -18.75 -1.21
C ALA A 256 -12.12 -17.32 -1.60
N VAL A 257 -11.67 -16.83 -2.77
CA VAL A 257 -12.09 -15.51 -3.30
C VAL A 257 -13.60 -15.46 -3.52
N ALA A 258 -14.21 -16.50 -4.07
CA ALA A 258 -15.66 -16.56 -4.30
C ALA A 258 -16.48 -16.45 -3.00
N ASN A 259 -15.97 -16.95 -1.88
CA ASN A 259 -16.62 -16.84 -0.57
C ASN A 259 -16.55 -15.43 0.04
N LEU A 260 -15.67 -14.57 -0.48
CA LEU A 260 -15.39 -13.24 0.06
C LEU A 260 -15.91 -12.12 -0.82
N VAL A 261 -15.82 -12.26 -2.15
CA VAL A 261 -16.10 -11.18 -3.11
C VAL A 261 -17.50 -10.58 -2.95
N GLY A 262 -18.51 -11.38 -2.59
CA GLY A 262 -19.87 -10.90 -2.34
C GLY A 262 -20.04 -10.03 -1.09
N ARG A 263 -19.02 -9.90 -0.24
CA ARG A 263 -19.01 -8.99 0.93
C ARG A 263 -18.67 -7.55 0.56
N TYR A 264 -18.11 -7.34 -0.62
CA TYR A 264 -17.66 -6.05 -1.09
C TYR A 264 -18.68 -5.47 -2.07
N ASP A 265 -19.27 -4.34 -1.71
CA ASP A 265 -20.28 -3.65 -2.52
C ASP A 265 -19.60 -2.58 -3.39
N PRO A 266 -19.50 -2.75 -4.71
CA PRO A 266 -18.81 -1.81 -5.60
C PRO A 266 -19.46 -0.41 -5.63
N SER A 267 -20.68 -0.24 -5.12
CA SER A 267 -21.32 1.07 -4.99
C SER A 267 -20.72 1.94 -3.87
N LYS A 268 -20.10 1.33 -2.85
CA LYS A 268 -19.44 2.04 -1.75
C LYS A 268 -18.23 2.86 -2.22
N SER A 269 -17.79 3.80 -1.39
CA SER A 269 -16.59 4.58 -1.69
C SER A 269 -15.34 3.69 -1.67
N ILE A 270 -14.27 4.12 -2.37
CA ILE A 270 -12.96 3.44 -2.29
C ILE A 270 -12.49 3.36 -0.83
N ARG A 271 -12.67 4.43 -0.06
CA ARG A 271 -12.30 4.49 1.36
C ARG A 271 -13.01 3.44 2.20
N ASP A 272 -14.31 3.26 2.02
CA ASP A 272 -15.09 2.26 2.76
C ASP A 272 -14.65 0.83 2.41
N LEU A 273 -14.40 0.56 1.12
CA LEU A 273 -13.95 -0.74 0.65
C LEU A 273 -12.58 -1.11 1.24
N LEU A 274 -11.63 -0.17 1.20
CA LEU A 274 -10.29 -0.37 1.76
C LEU A 274 -10.32 -0.51 3.29
N THR A 275 -11.11 0.32 3.97
CA THR A 275 -11.27 0.25 5.43
C THR A 275 -11.88 -1.09 5.86
N GLN A 276 -12.85 -1.62 5.12
CA GLN A 276 -13.44 -2.93 5.39
C GLN A 276 -12.39 -4.05 5.34
N THR A 277 -11.54 -4.09 4.32
CA THR A 277 -10.43 -5.08 4.25
C THR A 277 -9.39 -4.82 5.33
N GLY A 278 -9.05 -3.55 5.58
CA GLY A 278 -8.13 -3.15 6.63
C GLY A 278 -8.53 -3.66 8.01
N GLN A 279 -9.82 -3.66 8.34
CA GLN A 279 -10.33 -4.20 9.60
C GLN A 279 -10.07 -5.71 9.74
N VAL A 280 -10.12 -6.46 8.64
CA VAL A 280 -9.79 -7.90 8.64
C VAL A 280 -8.29 -8.09 8.92
N ALA A 281 -7.43 -7.35 8.22
CA ALA A 281 -5.98 -7.39 8.44
C ALA A 281 -5.58 -6.92 9.85
N TYR A 282 -6.26 -5.91 10.38
CA TYR A 282 -6.01 -5.39 11.73
C TYR A 282 -6.31 -6.43 12.81
N ALA A 283 -7.33 -7.26 12.59
CA ALA A 283 -7.66 -8.40 13.43
C ALA A 283 -6.70 -9.59 13.28
N ARG A 284 -5.64 -9.48 12.48
CA ARG A 284 -4.62 -10.51 12.25
C ARG A 284 -3.18 -10.02 12.47
N PRO A 285 -2.84 -9.50 13.67
CA PRO A 285 -1.50 -8.98 13.93
C PRO A 285 -0.43 -10.08 14.06
N GLU A 286 -0.79 -11.37 14.02
CA GLU A 286 0.13 -12.48 14.32
C GLU A 286 1.44 -12.47 13.52
N PRO A 287 1.45 -12.19 12.20
CA PRO A 287 2.69 -12.15 11.43
C PRO A 287 3.69 -11.09 11.89
N LEU A 288 3.23 -10.10 12.67
CA LEU A 288 4.09 -9.04 13.22
C LEU A 288 5.02 -9.53 14.34
N TYR A 289 4.69 -10.65 14.97
CA TYR A 289 5.43 -11.18 16.13
C TYR A 289 5.66 -12.70 16.09
N ASP A 290 5.01 -13.43 15.19
CA ASP A 290 5.22 -14.87 15.00
C ASP A 290 5.66 -15.17 13.55
N THR A 291 6.86 -15.74 13.43
CA THR A 291 7.47 -16.12 12.15
C THR A 291 7.28 -17.60 11.82
N SER A 292 6.55 -18.34 12.65
CA SER A 292 6.26 -19.75 12.41
C SER A 292 5.47 -19.92 11.10
N TYR A 293 5.84 -20.96 10.35
CA TYR A 293 5.22 -21.27 9.08
C TYR A 293 3.71 -21.52 9.21
N GLU A 294 3.25 -22.20 10.28
CA GLU A 294 1.83 -22.49 10.51
C GLU A 294 1.00 -21.22 10.68
N THR A 295 1.46 -20.28 11.52
CA THR A 295 0.78 -19.00 11.73
C THR A 295 0.74 -18.19 10.45
N ARG A 296 1.87 -18.07 9.75
CA ARG A 296 1.95 -17.34 8.48
C ARG A 296 1.05 -17.92 7.41
N LEU A 297 1.03 -19.24 7.26
CA LEU A 297 0.17 -19.93 6.30
C LEU A 297 -1.31 -19.69 6.58
N ARG A 298 -1.72 -19.81 7.85
CA ARG A 298 -3.11 -19.55 8.24
C ARG A 298 -3.52 -18.12 7.90
N VAL A 299 -2.72 -17.13 8.29
CA VAL A 299 -3.03 -15.72 8.05
C VAL A 299 -3.00 -15.38 6.56
N ALA A 300 -2.04 -15.92 5.79
CA ALA A 300 -1.93 -15.66 4.36
C ALA A 300 -3.12 -16.22 3.57
N LYS A 301 -3.61 -17.41 3.95
CA LYS A 301 -4.82 -18.02 3.37
C LYS A 301 -6.10 -17.26 3.69
N GLU A 302 -6.10 -16.40 4.70
CA GLU A 302 -7.19 -15.48 4.97
C GLU A 302 -7.03 -14.17 4.17
N LEU A 303 -5.85 -13.54 4.23
CA LEU A 303 -5.65 -12.18 3.74
C LEU A 303 -5.40 -12.05 2.23
N ILE A 304 -4.76 -13.02 1.56
CA ILE A 304 -4.58 -12.97 0.10
C ILE A 304 -5.93 -13.03 -0.62
N PRO A 305 -6.85 -13.97 -0.29
CA PRO A 305 -8.18 -13.97 -0.89
C PRO A 305 -8.98 -12.69 -0.62
N GLU A 306 -8.83 -12.06 0.56
CA GLU A 306 -9.46 -10.76 0.86
C GLU A 306 -8.92 -9.66 -0.07
N SER A 307 -7.60 -9.63 -0.29
CA SER A 307 -6.97 -8.69 -1.22
C SER A 307 -7.49 -8.87 -2.65
N ILE A 308 -7.47 -10.11 -3.16
CA ILE A 308 -7.97 -10.41 -4.52
C ILE A 308 -9.46 -10.03 -4.65
N ALA A 309 -10.29 -10.37 -3.66
CA ALA A 309 -11.71 -10.02 -3.65
C ALA A 309 -11.95 -8.50 -3.67
N LEU A 310 -11.16 -7.74 -2.91
CA LEU A 310 -11.18 -6.28 -2.95
C LEU A 310 -10.74 -5.76 -4.33
N THR A 311 -9.65 -6.28 -4.90
CA THR A 311 -9.17 -5.91 -6.24
C THR A 311 -10.24 -6.14 -7.32
N VAL A 312 -10.92 -7.31 -7.30
CA VAL A 312 -12.05 -7.62 -8.19
C VAL A 312 -13.15 -6.56 -8.06
N THR A 313 -13.46 -6.15 -6.83
CA THR A 313 -14.49 -5.15 -6.56
C THR A 313 -14.10 -3.77 -7.09
N VAL A 314 -12.86 -3.33 -6.88
CA VAL A 314 -12.36 -2.03 -7.37
C VAL A 314 -12.31 -1.99 -8.90
N LEU A 315 -11.91 -3.08 -9.55
CA LEU A 315 -11.99 -3.23 -11.01
C LEU A 315 -13.45 -3.16 -11.49
N THR A 316 -14.35 -3.89 -10.84
CA THR A 316 -15.78 -3.87 -11.19
C THR A 316 -16.38 -2.47 -11.05
N LYS A 317 -16.09 -1.79 -9.93
CA LYS A 317 -16.45 -0.38 -9.70
C LYS A 317 -15.89 0.56 -10.78
N GLY A 318 -14.64 0.33 -11.18
CA GLY A 318 -13.96 1.12 -12.20
C GLY A 318 -14.66 1.04 -13.56
N ALA A 319 -14.92 -0.18 -14.05
CA ALA A 319 -15.62 -0.37 -15.32
C ALA A 319 -17.05 0.20 -15.30
N ASN A 320 -17.79 -0.04 -14.21
CA ASN A 320 -19.17 0.46 -14.05
C ASN A 320 -19.27 2.00 -14.06
N SER A 321 -18.18 2.71 -13.79
CA SER A 321 -18.14 4.17 -13.86
C SER A 321 -18.33 4.71 -15.29
N PHE A 322 -18.22 3.85 -16.31
CA PHE A 322 -18.41 4.20 -17.73
C PHE A 322 -19.64 3.54 -18.38
N ASP A 323 -20.22 2.53 -17.74
CA ASP A 323 -21.38 1.79 -18.25
C ASP A 323 -22.73 2.39 -17.81
N ALA A 324 -22.73 3.40 -16.93
CA ALA A 324 -23.92 4.15 -16.61
C ALA A 324 -24.44 4.84 -17.89
N PRO A 325 -25.69 4.60 -18.33
CA PRO A 325 -26.27 5.36 -19.43
C PRO A 325 -26.17 6.83 -19.04
N THR A 326 -25.46 7.62 -19.83
CA THR A 326 -25.57 9.07 -19.77
C THR A 326 -27.05 9.39 -19.87
N ALA A 327 -27.64 9.82 -18.76
CA ALA A 327 -29.01 10.29 -18.75
C ALA A 327 -29.08 11.47 -19.74
N LEU A 328 -29.66 11.22 -20.91
CA LEU A 328 -30.20 12.24 -21.81
C LEU A 328 -31.49 12.82 -21.20
#